data_AF-A0A418YFS1-F1
#
_entry.id   AF-A0A418YFS1-F1
#
_cell.length_a   1.000
_cell.length_b   1.000
_cell.length_c   1.000
_cell.angle_alpha   90.00
_cell.angle_beta   90.00
_cell.angle_gamma   90.00
#
_symmetry.space_group_name_H-M   'P 1'
#
loop_
_entity.id
_entity.type
_entity.pdbx_description
1 polymer ?
#
loop_
_entity_poly.entity_id
_entity_poly.type
_entity_poly.pdbx_seq_one_letter_code
_entity_poly.pdbx_strand_id
1 'polypeptide(L)'
;MKSRIFLTLLWLSFNVYAEVFQCQHENGSVVYQGMPCESEPWHHAAGSDQDLEKGLTELAEISGRSKQALGQLGVRKAIEAQYAEVSIKAYQSSQLFDYPAQVCGGQVAAQLMQFHQVAQNEIALGKHYYRDGINVRIGKQQFQHSARQLTDSLNQTLLQQRQQYQLLAPNEMHSKCVEEQTALAELLRQSTF
;
A
#
# COMPACT_ATOMS: atom_id res chain seq x y z
N MET A 1 45.71 -21.15 39.81
CA MET A 1 45.41 -20.40 38.56
C MET A 1 43.98 -19.89 38.66
N LYS A 2 43.79 -18.56 38.72
CA LYS A 2 42.47 -17.92 38.86
C LYS A 2 42.05 -17.39 37.49
N SER A 3 41.11 -18.06 36.82
CA SER A 3 40.50 -17.55 35.59
C SER A 3 39.18 -16.86 35.96
N ARG A 4 39.09 -15.56 35.70
CA ARG A 4 37.87 -14.76 35.83
C ARG A 4 37.26 -14.64 34.44
N ILE A 5 36.15 -15.32 34.21
CA ILE A 5 35.30 -15.09 33.04
C ILE A 5 34.42 -13.88 33.37
N PHE A 6 34.77 -12.74 32.78
CA PHE A 6 33.97 -11.53 32.82
C PHE A 6 32.93 -11.63 31.70
N LEU A 7 31.70 -12.04 32.03
CA LEU A 7 30.59 -12.10 31.10
C LEU A 7 29.92 -10.72 31.05
N THR A 8 30.36 -9.86 30.13
CA THR A 8 29.67 -8.60 29.81
C THR A 8 28.38 -8.89 29.06
N LEU A 9 27.25 -8.79 29.77
CA LEU A 9 25.91 -8.70 29.22
C LEU A 9 25.79 -7.38 28.45
N LEU A 10 25.93 -7.45 27.11
CA LEU A 10 25.55 -6.38 26.19
C LEU A 10 24.02 -6.21 26.29
N TRP A 11 23.58 -5.23 27.08
CA TRP A 11 22.22 -4.71 26.99
C TRP A 11 22.08 -3.98 25.65
N LEU A 12 21.49 -4.69 24.68
CA LEU A 12 20.97 -4.10 23.45
C LEU A 12 19.81 -3.18 23.83
N SER A 13 20.10 -1.88 23.89
CA SER A 13 19.10 -0.81 23.97
C SER A 13 18.27 -0.85 22.68
N PHE A 14 17.14 -1.58 22.70
CA PHE A 14 16.11 -1.41 21.70
C PHE A 14 15.53 0.00 21.87
N ASN A 15 15.98 0.94 21.05
CA ASN A 15 15.31 2.22 20.88
C ASN A 15 13.95 1.95 20.24
N VAL A 16 12.93 1.72 21.07
CA VAL A 16 11.54 1.77 20.63
C VAL A 16 11.24 3.25 20.42
N TYR A 17 11.47 3.74 19.20
CA TYR A 17 10.98 5.05 18.79
C TYR A 17 9.46 4.97 18.74
N ALA A 18 8.81 5.41 19.81
CA ALA A 18 7.37 5.65 19.81
C ALA A 18 7.14 6.97 19.06
N GLU A 19 6.59 6.89 17.85
CA GLU A 19 6.18 8.08 17.11
C GLU A 19 5.05 8.78 17.87
N VAL A 20 5.22 10.08 18.11
CA VAL A 20 4.22 10.95 18.73
C VAL A 20 3.69 11.87 17.65
N PHE A 21 2.39 11.77 17.37
CA PHE A 21 1.70 12.55 16.34
C PHE A 21 1.08 13.79 16.96
N GLN A 22 1.29 14.94 16.33
CA GLN A 22 0.66 16.21 16.70
C GLN A 22 -0.59 16.41 15.84
N CYS A 23 -1.75 16.45 16.47
CA CYS A 23 -3.04 16.45 15.80
C CYS A 23 -3.76 17.77 16.00
N GLN A 24 -4.06 18.46 14.89
CA GLN A 24 -4.87 19.67 14.92
C GLN A 24 -6.35 19.31 14.66
N HIS A 25 -7.21 19.63 15.63
CA HIS A 25 -8.66 19.46 15.50
C HIS A 25 -9.29 20.65 14.76
N GLU A 26 -10.52 20.46 14.25
CA GLU A 26 -11.30 21.49 13.54
C GLU A 26 -11.54 22.76 14.37
N ASN A 27 -11.46 22.67 15.70
CA ASN A 27 -11.56 23.80 16.62
C ASN A 27 -10.21 24.52 16.88
N GLY A 28 -9.14 24.15 16.19
CA GLY A 28 -7.80 24.70 16.34
C GLY A 28 -6.99 24.16 17.52
N SER A 29 -7.52 23.23 18.31
CA SER A 29 -6.78 22.60 19.42
C SER A 29 -5.78 21.57 18.91
N VAL A 30 -4.66 21.43 19.64
CA VAL A 30 -3.57 20.51 19.32
C VAL A 30 -3.52 19.40 20.38
N VAL A 31 -3.52 18.14 19.95
CA VAL A 31 -3.41 16.95 20.81
C VAL A 31 -2.25 16.10 20.36
N TYR A 32 -1.48 15.55 21.30
CA TYR A 32 -0.40 14.60 21.01
C TYR A 32 -0.87 13.19 21.29
N GLN A 33 -0.71 12.28 20.34
CA GLN A 33 -1.14 10.89 20.48
C GLN A 33 -0.11 9.93 19.88
N GLY A 34 -0.02 8.71 20.42
CA GLY A 34 0.88 7.66 19.92
C GLY A 34 0.36 6.94 18.66
N MET A 35 -0.68 7.48 18.03
CA MET A 35 -1.32 6.95 16.82
C MET A 35 -1.59 8.11 15.86
N PRO A 36 -1.61 7.89 14.53
CA PRO A 36 -1.92 8.95 13.56
C PRO A 36 -3.24 9.65 13.85
N CYS A 37 -3.30 10.96 13.58
CA CYS A 37 -4.46 11.81 13.86
C CYS A 37 -5.73 11.29 13.19
N GLU A 38 -6.85 11.24 13.92
CA GLU A 38 -8.15 10.77 13.41
C GLU A 38 -8.71 11.61 12.23
N SER A 39 -8.11 12.75 11.94
CA SER A 39 -8.67 13.77 11.05
C SER A 39 -7.78 14.18 9.88
N GLU A 40 -6.54 13.71 9.77
CA GLU A 40 -5.66 14.12 8.68
C GLU A 40 -5.51 12.99 7.65
N PRO A 41 -6.07 13.17 6.44
CA PRO A 41 -5.60 12.42 5.29
C PRO A 41 -4.14 12.80 5.11
N TRP A 42 -3.33 11.79 5.40
CA TRP A 42 -1.88 11.74 5.31
C TRP A 42 -1.24 12.49 6.47
N HIS A 43 -0.96 11.73 7.52
CA HIS A 43 0.02 12.12 8.51
C HIS A 43 1.15 11.11 8.54
N HIS A 44 2.29 11.62 8.10
CA HIS A 44 3.54 10.94 7.90
C HIS A 44 4.08 10.28 9.18
N ALA A 45 4.35 8.98 9.09
CA ALA A 45 5.56 8.44 9.69
C ALA A 45 6.72 8.82 8.75
N ALA A 46 7.38 9.96 9.00
CA ALA A 46 8.64 10.36 8.36
C ALA A 46 8.72 10.53 6.81
N GLY A 47 7.67 11.04 6.15
CA GLY A 47 7.70 11.44 4.73
C GLY A 47 7.96 12.94 4.54
N SER A 48 8.60 13.30 3.44
CA SER A 48 8.91 14.69 3.07
C SER A 48 7.68 15.40 2.46
N ASP A 49 7.63 16.74 2.46
CA ASP A 49 6.58 17.50 1.75
C ASP A 49 6.41 17.08 0.27
N GLN A 50 7.50 16.56 -0.33
CA GLN A 50 7.52 16.02 -1.69
C GLN A 50 6.69 14.74 -1.85
N ASP A 51 6.58 13.92 -0.81
CA ASP A 51 5.82 12.68 -0.81
C ASP A 51 4.32 12.93 -0.75
N LEU A 52 3.91 13.94 0.03
CA LEU A 52 2.54 14.47 0.05
C LEU A 52 2.16 15.05 -1.32
N GLU A 53 3.05 15.83 -1.93
CA GLU A 53 2.79 16.42 -3.24
C GLU A 53 2.60 15.36 -4.33
N LYS A 54 3.41 14.30 -4.32
CA LYS A 54 3.33 13.20 -5.29
C LYS A 54 1.98 12.51 -5.23
N GLY A 55 1.58 12.05 -4.05
CA GLY A 55 0.32 11.35 -3.99
C GLY A 55 -0.89 12.28 -4.22
N LEU A 56 -0.83 13.58 -3.87
CA LEU A 56 -1.87 14.54 -4.26
C LEU A 56 -1.96 14.70 -5.78
N THR A 57 -0.83 14.56 -6.48
CA THR A 57 -0.78 14.55 -7.95
C THR A 57 -1.50 13.32 -8.50
N GLU A 58 -1.22 12.14 -7.96
CA GLU A 58 -1.86 10.90 -8.41
C GLU A 58 -3.36 10.92 -8.10
N LEU A 59 -3.77 11.38 -6.91
CA LEU A 59 -5.17 11.54 -6.56
C LEU A 59 -5.89 12.54 -7.48
N ALA A 60 -5.22 13.63 -7.88
CA ALA A 60 -5.74 14.59 -8.84
C ALA A 60 -5.95 13.96 -10.22
N GLU A 61 -4.98 13.19 -10.70
CA GLU A 61 -5.02 12.53 -12.00
C GLU A 61 -6.13 11.47 -12.07
N ILE A 62 -6.24 10.61 -11.04
CA ILE A 62 -7.27 9.54 -11.00
C ILE A 62 -8.67 10.13 -10.86
N SER A 63 -8.83 11.18 -10.06
CA SER A 63 -10.16 11.78 -9.80
C SER A 63 -10.60 12.81 -10.84
N GLY A 64 -9.70 13.21 -11.75
CA GLY A 64 -9.91 14.34 -12.67
C GLY A 64 -10.09 15.69 -11.96
N ARG A 65 -9.72 15.81 -10.68
CA ARG A 65 -9.83 17.05 -9.91
C ARG A 65 -8.52 17.83 -9.95
N SER A 66 -8.60 19.15 -9.91
CA SER A 66 -7.39 19.97 -9.79
C SER A 66 -6.75 19.82 -8.42
N LYS A 67 -5.42 19.94 -8.34
CA LYS A 67 -4.68 19.99 -7.07
C LYS A 67 -5.22 21.07 -6.12
N GLN A 68 -5.68 22.21 -6.67
CA GLN A 68 -6.30 23.29 -5.90
C GLN A 68 -7.62 22.86 -5.25
N ALA A 69 -8.45 22.07 -5.94
CA ALA A 69 -9.66 21.50 -5.36
C ALA A 69 -9.34 20.49 -4.24
N LEU A 70 -8.29 19.68 -4.42
CA LEU A 70 -7.79 18.78 -3.37
C LEU A 70 -7.07 19.49 -2.22
N GLY A 71 -6.80 20.80 -2.33
CA GLY A 71 -6.35 21.62 -1.21
C GLY A 71 -7.43 21.81 -0.14
N GLN A 72 -8.71 21.62 -0.48
CA GLN A 72 -9.79 21.62 0.49
C GLN A 72 -9.89 20.25 1.18
N LEU A 73 -9.64 20.22 2.49
CA LEU A 73 -9.56 18.99 3.27
C LEU A 73 -10.78 18.08 3.11
N GLY A 74 -11.99 18.63 3.14
CA GLY A 74 -13.22 17.85 2.99
C GLY A 74 -13.36 17.22 1.59
N VAL A 75 -12.99 17.96 0.55
CA VAL A 75 -12.98 17.45 -0.84
C VAL A 75 -11.94 16.35 -1.00
N ARG A 76 -10.72 16.58 -0.47
CA ARG A 76 -9.66 15.56 -0.49
C ARG A 76 -10.10 14.26 0.16
N LYS A 77 -10.66 14.32 1.38
CA LYS A 77 -11.18 13.14 2.10
C LYS A 77 -12.22 12.38 1.28
N ALA A 78 -13.15 13.11 0.67
CA ALA A 78 -14.22 12.52 -0.14
C ALA A 78 -13.66 11.72 -1.33
N ILE A 79 -12.74 12.33 -2.06
CA ILE A 79 -12.08 11.71 -3.20
C ILE A 79 -11.17 10.55 -2.76
N GLU A 80 -10.41 10.73 -1.68
CA GLU A 80 -9.52 9.70 -1.17
C GLU A 80 -10.29 8.45 -0.73
N ALA A 81 -11.43 8.58 -0.03
CA ALA A 81 -12.26 7.42 0.31
C ALA A 81 -12.81 6.71 -0.92
N GLN A 82 -13.15 7.46 -1.97
CA GLN A 82 -13.66 6.91 -3.22
C GLN A 82 -12.61 6.06 -3.93
N TYR A 83 -11.35 6.49 -3.92
CA TYR A 83 -10.28 5.84 -4.68
C TYR A 83 -9.35 4.95 -3.84
N ALA A 84 -9.43 5.01 -2.51
CA ALA A 84 -8.63 4.23 -1.58
C ALA A 84 -8.60 2.73 -1.92
N GLU A 85 -9.79 2.12 -2.01
CA GLU A 85 -9.91 0.68 -2.18
C GLU A 85 -9.40 0.22 -3.54
N VAL A 86 -9.72 0.97 -4.61
CA VAL A 86 -9.26 0.64 -5.96
C VAL A 86 -7.74 0.78 -6.07
N SER A 87 -7.13 1.81 -5.48
CA SER A 87 -5.68 2.00 -5.49
C SER A 87 -4.95 0.94 -4.65
N ILE A 88 -5.46 0.58 -3.46
CA ILE A 88 -4.93 -0.52 -2.65
C ILE A 88 -4.96 -1.83 -3.44
N LYS A 89 -6.09 -2.13 -4.08
CA LYS A 89 -6.24 -3.34 -4.91
C LYS A 89 -5.33 -3.31 -6.13
N ALA A 90 -5.20 -2.17 -6.81
CA ALA A 90 -4.34 -2.05 -7.98
C ALA A 90 -2.87 -2.32 -7.64
N TYR A 91 -2.36 -1.71 -6.56
CA TYR A 91 -1.01 -1.99 -6.08
C TYR A 91 -0.86 -3.45 -5.64
N GLN A 92 -1.82 -3.98 -4.88
CA GLN A 92 -1.79 -5.39 -4.45
C GLN A 92 -1.71 -6.35 -5.64
N SER A 93 -2.56 -6.17 -6.65
CA SER A 93 -2.56 -6.98 -7.87
C SER A 93 -1.22 -6.86 -8.60
N SER A 94 -0.65 -5.66 -8.68
CA SER A 94 0.67 -5.46 -9.31
C SER A 94 1.75 -6.34 -8.66
N GLN A 95 1.72 -6.47 -7.33
CA GLN A 95 2.68 -7.28 -6.59
C GLN A 95 2.38 -8.79 -6.68
N LEU A 96 1.09 -9.17 -6.66
CA LEU A 96 0.68 -10.57 -6.74
C LEU A 96 0.97 -11.20 -8.11
N PHE A 97 0.95 -10.44 -9.19
CA PHE A 97 1.23 -10.98 -10.52
C PHE A 97 2.72 -10.99 -10.90
N ASP A 98 3.60 -10.34 -10.12
CA ASP A 98 5.05 -10.31 -10.38
C ASP A 98 5.68 -11.70 -10.43
N TYR A 99 5.32 -12.59 -9.50
CA TYR A 99 5.86 -13.94 -9.48
C TYR A 99 5.25 -14.84 -10.57
N PRO A 100 3.91 -14.88 -10.76
CA PRO A 100 3.29 -15.48 -11.94
C PRO A 100 3.93 -15.07 -13.27
N ALA A 101 4.21 -13.79 -13.48
CA ALA A 101 4.84 -13.29 -14.70
C ALA A 101 6.24 -13.90 -14.96
N GLN A 102 7.00 -14.18 -13.89
CA GLN A 102 8.32 -14.81 -13.99
C GLN A 102 8.24 -16.30 -14.34
N VAL A 103 7.24 -17.01 -13.81
CA VAL A 103 7.14 -18.48 -13.95
C VAL A 103 6.30 -18.92 -15.15
N CYS A 104 5.28 -18.14 -15.53
CA CYS A 104 4.34 -18.47 -16.60
C CYS A 104 4.77 -17.97 -17.99
N GLY A 105 5.82 -17.18 -18.06
CA GLY A 105 6.43 -16.74 -19.31
C GLY A 105 5.77 -15.50 -19.94
N GLY A 106 6.08 -15.28 -21.22
CA GLY A 106 5.96 -13.96 -21.87
C GLY A 106 4.55 -13.37 -21.93
N GLN A 107 3.50 -14.19 -22.00
CA GLN A 107 2.13 -13.67 -22.13
C GLN A 107 1.62 -13.05 -20.82
N VAL A 108 1.84 -13.71 -19.69
CA VAL A 108 1.50 -13.19 -18.36
C VAL A 108 2.33 -11.93 -18.08
N ALA A 109 3.63 -11.94 -18.40
CA ALA A 109 4.48 -10.77 -18.27
C ALA A 109 4.01 -9.58 -19.12
N ALA A 110 3.62 -9.81 -20.38
CA ALA A 110 3.11 -8.76 -21.26
C ALA A 110 1.80 -8.15 -20.74
N GLN A 111 0.87 -8.98 -20.24
CA GLN A 111 -0.38 -8.49 -19.65
C GLN A 111 -0.13 -7.72 -18.36
N LEU A 112 0.79 -8.18 -17.51
CA LEU A 112 1.18 -7.46 -16.31
C LEU A 112 1.78 -6.09 -16.66
N MET A 113 2.65 -6.01 -17.67
CA MET A 113 3.18 -4.74 -18.16
C MET A 113 2.07 -3.80 -18.66
N GLN A 114 1.09 -4.33 -19.39
CA GLN A 114 -0.06 -3.54 -19.83
C GLN A 114 -0.89 -3.05 -18.64
N PHE A 115 -1.08 -3.88 -17.61
CA PHE A 115 -1.79 -3.50 -16.40
C PHE A 115 -1.06 -2.36 -15.68
N HIS A 116 0.27 -2.45 -15.55
CA HIS A 116 1.08 -1.36 -15.01
C HIS A 116 0.93 -0.04 -15.77
N GLN A 117 0.77 -0.09 -17.10
CA GLN A 117 0.60 1.10 -17.92
C GLN A 117 -0.79 1.73 -17.73
N VAL A 118 -1.84 0.91 -17.72
CA VAL A 118 -3.23 1.38 -17.61
C VAL A 118 -3.54 1.88 -16.20
N ALA A 119 -3.12 1.14 -15.18
CA ALA A 119 -3.41 1.43 -13.78
C ALA A 119 -2.26 2.18 -13.07
N GLN A 120 -1.39 2.87 -13.82
CA GLN A 120 -0.14 3.44 -13.29
C GLN A 120 -0.38 4.36 -12.07
N ASN A 121 -1.45 5.16 -12.11
CA ASN A 121 -1.73 6.14 -11.08
C ASN A 121 -2.36 5.48 -9.86
N GLU A 122 -3.28 4.55 -10.06
CA GLU A 122 -3.88 3.75 -8.99
C GLU A 122 -2.82 2.91 -8.27
N ILE A 123 -1.87 2.32 -9.01
CA ILE A 123 -0.73 1.59 -8.45
C ILE A 123 0.16 2.52 -7.66
N ALA A 124 0.46 3.72 -8.18
CA ALA A 124 1.28 4.69 -7.49
C ALA A 124 0.62 5.13 -6.17
N LEU A 125 -0.65 5.54 -6.22
CA LEU A 125 -1.41 5.94 -5.04
C LEU A 125 -1.55 4.79 -4.03
N GLY A 126 -1.75 3.56 -4.53
CA GLY A 126 -1.78 2.36 -3.69
C GLY A 126 -0.44 2.13 -2.99
N LYS A 127 0.69 2.28 -3.72
CA LYS A 127 2.04 2.20 -3.15
C LYS A 127 2.24 3.23 -2.04
N HIS A 128 1.69 4.45 -2.19
CA HIS A 128 1.69 5.45 -1.12
C HIS A 128 0.97 4.95 0.13
N TYR A 129 -0.23 4.37 0.00
CA TYR A 129 -0.94 3.80 1.16
C TYR A 129 -0.21 2.63 1.82
N TYR A 130 0.49 1.79 1.05
CA TYR A 130 1.31 0.72 1.62
C TYR A 130 2.56 1.22 2.35
N ARG A 131 3.01 2.45 2.07
CA ARG A 131 4.13 3.10 2.77
C ARG A 131 3.66 3.85 4.02
N ASP A 132 2.60 4.63 3.90
CA ASP A 132 2.21 5.63 4.90
C ASP A 132 0.95 5.24 5.68
N GLY A 133 0.20 4.27 5.17
CA GLY A 133 -1.14 3.93 5.66
C GLY A 133 -2.21 4.83 5.06
N ILE A 134 -3.45 4.53 5.43
CA ILE A 134 -4.62 5.31 5.06
C ILE A 134 -5.49 5.53 6.29
N ASN A 135 -5.96 6.76 6.45
CA ASN A 135 -6.93 7.12 7.47
C ASN A 135 -7.92 8.14 6.90
N VAL A 136 -9.05 7.63 6.42
CA VAL A 136 -10.10 8.46 5.84
C VAL A 136 -11.41 8.22 6.59
N ARG A 137 -12.05 9.31 7.03
CA ARG A 137 -13.36 9.29 7.70
C ARG A 137 -14.32 10.22 6.99
N ILE A 138 -15.46 9.69 6.55
CA ILE A 138 -16.56 10.44 5.93
C ILE A 138 -17.86 10.09 6.65
N GLY A 139 -18.37 11.03 7.45
CA GLY A 139 -19.56 10.81 8.27
C GLY A 139 -19.35 9.62 9.22
N LYS A 140 -20.08 8.52 8.97
CA LYS A 140 -20.00 7.26 9.74
C LYS A 140 -19.09 6.21 9.10
N GLN A 141 -18.61 6.42 7.88
CA GLN A 141 -17.71 5.50 7.19
C GLN A 141 -16.26 5.85 7.55
N GLN A 142 -15.50 4.82 7.89
CA GLN A 142 -14.08 4.92 8.26
C GLN A 142 -13.31 3.86 7.48
N PHE A 143 -12.35 4.33 6.69
CA PHE A 143 -11.35 3.52 6.00
C PHE A 143 -10.02 3.78 6.68
N GLN A 144 -9.62 2.86 7.55
CA GLN A 144 -8.39 2.99 8.30
C GLN A 144 -7.58 1.70 8.20
N HIS A 145 -6.42 1.80 7.58
CA HIS A 145 -5.43 0.73 7.56
C HIS A 145 -4.05 1.33 7.79
N SER A 146 -3.32 0.83 8.78
CA SER A 146 -1.90 1.20 8.92
C SER A 146 -1.08 0.63 7.77
N ALA A 147 0.02 1.31 7.41
CA ALA A 147 1.00 0.80 6.45
C ALA A 147 1.40 -0.64 6.78
N ARG A 148 1.75 -0.86 8.06
CA ARG A 148 2.15 -2.18 8.56
C ARG A 148 1.09 -3.25 8.32
N GLN A 149 -0.18 -2.97 8.62
CA GLN A 149 -1.27 -3.93 8.37
C GLN A 149 -1.39 -4.29 6.88
N LEU A 150 -1.31 -3.29 6.00
CA LEU A 150 -1.35 -3.50 4.55
C LEU A 150 -0.16 -4.35 4.10
N THR A 151 1.06 -3.95 4.47
CA THR A 151 2.30 -4.64 4.11
C THR A 151 2.36 -6.07 4.65
N ASP A 152 2.01 -6.28 5.92
CA ASP A 152 2.03 -7.61 6.53
C ASP A 152 1.02 -8.55 5.85
N SER A 153 -0.20 -8.07 5.56
CA SER A 153 -1.23 -8.82 4.84
C SER A 153 -0.76 -9.19 3.42
N LEU A 154 -0.16 -8.25 2.69
CA LEU A 154 0.36 -8.49 1.35
C LEU A 154 1.53 -9.49 1.38
N ASN A 155 2.49 -9.32 2.28
CA ASN A 155 3.64 -10.21 2.40
C ASN A 155 3.22 -11.64 2.73
N GLN A 156 2.22 -11.83 3.60
CA GLN A 156 1.65 -13.14 3.88
C GLN A 156 1.02 -13.75 2.61
N THR A 157 0.25 -12.96 1.86
CA THR A 157 -0.38 -13.42 0.61
C THR A 157 0.67 -13.79 -0.45
N LEU A 158 1.70 -12.96 -0.64
CA LEU A 158 2.80 -13.23 -1.57
C LEU A 158 3.57 -14.49 -1.19
N LEU A 159 3.82 -14.69 0.11
CA LEU A 159 4.50 -15.89 0.59
C LEU A 159 3.67 -17.15 0.32
N GLN A 160 2.36 -17.11 0.63
CA GLN A 160 1.44 -18.22 0.37
C GLN A 160 1.37 -18.54 -1.13
N GLN A 161 1.24 -17.52 -1.97
CA GLN A 161 1.24 -17.70 -3.42
C GLN A 161 2.53 -18.36 -3.90
N ARG A 162 3.70 -17.85 -3.52
CA ARG A 162 4.99 -18.45 -3.90
C ARG A 162 5.11 -19.92 -3.46
N GLN A 163 4.67 -20.22 -2.24
CA GLN A 163 4.65 -21.59 -1.74
C GLN A 163 3.72 -22.49 -2.57
N GLN A 164 2.53 -22.00 -2.96
CA GLN A 164 1.62 -22.75 -3.83
C GLN A 164 2.31 -23.09 -5.15
N TYR A 165 2.93 -22.13 -5.83
CA TYR A 165 3.64 -22.38 -7.09
C TYR A 165 4.79 -23.38 -6.97
N GLN A 166 5.54 -23.33 -5.87
CA GLN A 166 6.66 -24.26 -5.63
C GLN A 166 6.21 -25.70 -5.44
N LEU A 167 4.94 -25.92 -5.05
CA LEU A 167 4.37 -27.24 -4.80
C LEU A 167 3.66 -27.83 -6.03
N LEU A 168 3.45 -27.05 -7.10
CA LEU A 168 2.74 -27.51 -8.29
C LEU A 168 3.58 -28.51 -9.10
N ALA A 169 2.96 -29.61 -9.49
CA ALA A 169 3.52 -30.49 -10.51
C ALA A 169 3.55 -29.79 -11.88
N PRO A 170 4.40 -30.22 -12.84
CA PRO A 170 4.53 -29.55 -14.14
C PRO A 170 3.22 -29.40 -14.93
N ASN A 171 2.32 -30.38 -14.85
CA ASN A 171 0.99 -30.33 -15.48
C ASN A 171 0.06 -29.33 -14.79
N GLU A 172 0.12 -29.22 -13.47
CA GLU A 172 -0.66 -28.25 -12.69
C GLU A 172 -0.16 -26.82 -12.90
N MET A 173 1.16 -26.64 -13.09
CA MET A 173 1.77 -25.36 -13.43
C MET A 173 1.19 -24.78 -14.72
N HIS A 174 1.00 -25.59 -15.75
CA HIS A 174 0.43 -25.11 -17.01
C HIS A 174 -1.00 -24.59 -16.82
N SER A 175 -1.88 -25.36 -16.16
CA SER A 175 -3.24 -24.93 -15.83
C SER A 175 -3.23 -23.65 -15.01
N LYS A 176 -2.34 -23.57 -14.01
CA LYS A 176 -2.21 -22.37 -13.18
C LYS A 176 -1.85 -21.15 -14.01
N CYS A 177 -0.92 -21.27 -14.96
CA CYS A 177 -0.55 -20.15 -15.83
C CYS A 177 -1.68 -19.66 -16.74
N VAL A 178 -2.57 -20.56 -17.19
CA VAL A 178 -3.78 -20.18 -17.95
C VAL A 178 -4.77 -19.42 -17.06
N GLU A 179 -4.90 -19.80 -15.78
CA GLU A 179 -5.72 -19.07 -14.82
C GLU A 179 -5.18 -17.66 -14.60
N GLU A 180 -3.87 -17.50 -14.38
CA GLU A 180 -3.25 -16.19 -14.15
C GLU A 180 -3.40 -15.26 -15.36
N GLN A 181 -3.21 -15.82 -16.56
CA GLN A 181 -3.43 -15.08 -17.80
C GLN A 181 -4.88 -14.58 -17.92
N THR A 182 -5.85 -15.43 -17.54
CA THR A 182 -7.27 -15.09 -17.54
C THR A 182 -7.58 -14.03 -16.49
N ALA A 183 -7.01 -14.17 -15.30
CA ALA A 183 -7.17 -13.23 -14.20
C ALA A 183 -6.59 -11.83 -14.54
N LEU A 184 -5.40 -11.77 -15.16
CA LEU A 184 -4.83 -10.51 -15.64
C LEU A 184 -5.64 -9.89 -16.77
N ALA A 185 -6.16 -10.69 -17.71
CA ALA A 185 -7.02 -10.18 -18.77
C ALA A 185 -8.31 -9.55 -18.21
N GLU A 186 -8.89 -10.17 -17.19
CA GLU A 186 -10.07 -9.66 -16.51
C GLU A 186 -9.75 -8.39 -15.71
N LEU A 187 -8.62 -8.36 -15.01
CA LEU A 187 -8.14 -7.17 -14.30
C LEU A 187 -7.94 -5.99 -15.26
N LEU A 188 -7.35 -6.22 -16.44
CA LEU A 188 -7.19 -5.22 -17.49
C LEU A 188 -8.53 -4.67 -17.97
N ARG A 189 -9.51 -5.54 -18.20
CA ARG A 189 -10.86 -5.15 -18.61
C ARG A 189 -11.57 -4.29 -17.57
N GLN A 190 -11.31 -4.57 -16.28
CA GLN A 190 -11.83 -3.79 -15.17
C GLN A 190 -11.06 -2.50 -14.92
N SER A 191 -9.83 -2.35 -15.43
CA SER A 191 -9.00 -1.16 -15.20
C SER A 191 -9.19 -0.06 -16.25
N THR A 192 -9.97 -0.33 -17.30
CA THR A 192 -10.45 0.67 -18.26
C THR A 192 -11.80 1.23 -17.80
N PHE A 193 -11.79 2.37 -17.08
CA PHE A 193 -12.97 3.16 -16.74
C PHE A 193 -12.88 4.57 -17.35
#